data_AF-A0A355DSZ9-F1
#
_entry.id   AF-A0A355DSZ9-F1
#
_cell.length_a   1.000
_cell.length_b   1.000
_cell.length_c   1.000
_cell.angle_alpha   90.00
_cell.angle_beta   90.00
_cell.angle_gamma   90.00
#
_symmetry.space_group_name_H-M   'P 1'
#
loop_
_entity.id
_entity.type
_entity.pdbx_description
1 polymer ?
#
loop_
_entity_poly.entity_id
_entity_poly.type
_entity_poly.pdbx_seq_one_letter_code
_entity_poly.pdbx_strand_id
1 'polypeptide(L)'
;MTDQLDLSELKTFADWCRAKDRLPSEAKRTVEALLEKIEWDESEYEWDWSPDSGDFELAERHFLADTELSLRDCSGYSFQLTDLRPLASFTHLTSLDLNGDMKRSGAQRTVRH
;
A
#
# COMPACT_ATOMS: atom_id res chain seq x y z
N MET A 1 -1.18 26.14 17.76
CA MET A 1 -0.18 25.15 18.20
C MET A 1 -0.26 24.05 17.16
N THR A 2 0.48 24.20 16.08
CA THR A 2 0.41 23.31 14.92
C THR A 2 1.18 22.04 15.26
N ASP A 3 0.45 20.95 15.47
CA ASP A 3 0.94 19.58 15.45
C ASP A 3 1.71 19.35 14.15
N GLN A 4 3.01 19.62 14.17
CA GLN A 4 3.91 19.24 13.10
C GLN A 4 4.15 17.76 13.28
N LEU A 5 3.40 16.93 12.54
CA LEU A 5 3.69 15.51 12.51
C LEU A 5 5.10 15.33 12.00
N ASP A 6 5.94 14.78 12.85
CA ASP A 6 7.25 14.35 12.43
C ASP A 6 7.08 13.04 11.66
N LEU A 7 7.10 13.16 10.33
CA LEU A 7 6.95 12.03 9.42
C LEU A 7 8.14 11.06 9.50
N SER A 8 9.20 11.38 10.24
CA SER A 8 10.36 10.51 10.48
C SER A 8 10.12 9.53 11.62
N GLU A 9 9.15 9.80 12.50
CA GLU A 9 8.72 8.84 13.54
C GLU A 9 7.90 7.69 12.93
N LEU A 10 7.30 7.92 11.77
CA LEU A 10 6.54 6.93 11.01
C LEU A 10 7.47 5.93 10.32
N LYS A 11 7.79 4.84 11.04
CA LYS A 11 8.72 3.81 10.55
C LYS A 11 8.05 2.66 9.83
N THR A 12 6.82 2.32 10.25
CA THR A 12 6.07 1.16 9.75
C THR A 12 4.86 1.61 8.96
N PHE A 13 4.41 0.81 7.99
CA PHE A 13 3.24 1.14 7.19
C PHE A 13 2.00 1.30 8.07
N ALA A 14 1.87 0.48 9.11
CA ALA A 14 0.81 0.60 10.10
C ALA A 14 0.80 1.97 10.81
N ASP A 15 1.97 2.55 11.07
CA ASP A 15 2.09 3.87 11.69
C ASP A 15 1.65 4.98 10.72
N TRP A 16 2.02 4.88 9.44
CA TRP A 16 1.52 5.76 8.38
C TRP A 16 -0.01 5.67 8.25
N CYS A 17 -0.58 4.47 8.30
CA CYS A 17 -2.04 4.29 8.29
C CYS A 17 -2.73 4.90 9.50
N ARG A 18 -2.18 4.73 10.71
CA ARG A 18 -2.73 5.36 11.93
C ARG A 18 -2.67 6.88 11.86
N ALA A 19 -1.62 7.41 11.24
CA ALA A 19 -1.47 8.84 11.00
C ALA A 19 -2.24 9.35 9.77
N LYS A 20 -2.98 8.52 9.03
CA LYS A 20 -3.59 8.85 7.71
C LYS A 20 -4.32 10.19 7.67
N ASP A 21 -5.11 10.52 8.69
CA ASP A 21 -5.86 11.78 8.75
C ASP A 21 -4.96 13.01 8.94
N ARG A 22 -3.81 12.79 9.57
CA ARG A 22 -2.80 13.78 9.90
C ARG A 22 -1.69 13.89 8.84
N LEU A 23 -1.67 13.01 7.84
CA LEU A 23 -0.70 13.01 6.75
C LEU A 23 -0.95 14.16 5.76
N PRO A 24 0.12 14.70 5.13
CA PRO A 24 -0.05 15.58 3.98
C PRO A 24 -0.72 14.82 2.83
N SER A 25 -1.44 15.54 1.96
CA SER A 25 -2.23 14.96 0.88
C SER A 25 -1.44 13.98 0.01
N GLU A 26 -0.15 14.24 -0.23
CA GLU A 26 0.71 13.37 -1.04
C GLU A 26 1.01 12.04 -0.33
N ALA A 27 1.42 12.06 0.93
CA ALA A 27 1.68 10.83 1.69
C ALA A 27 0.38 10.05 1.95
N LYS A 28 -0.72 10.77 2.20
CA LYS A 28 -2.05 10.19 2.36
C LYS A 28 -2.46 9.40 1.10
N ARG A 29 -2.24 9.95 -0.10
CA ARG A 29 -2.54 9.25 -1.37
C ARG A 29 -1.76 7.95 -1.51
N THR A 30 -0.49 7.91 -1.11
CA THR A 30 0.31 6.68 -1.14
C THR A 30 -0.24 5.62 -0.19
N VAL A 31 -0.62 6.02 1.03
CA VAL A 31 -1.28 5.11 1.98
C VAL A 31 -2.63 4.61 1.43
N GLU A 32 -3.42 5.49 0.81
CA GLU A 32 -4.69 5.11 0.20
C GLU A 32 -4.52 4.15 -0.97
N ALA A 33 -3.54 4.37 -1.84
CA ALA A 33 -3.22 3.46 -2.93
C ALA A 33 -2.80 2.06 -2.43
N LEU A 34 -2.04 2.00 -1.33
CA LEU A 34 -1.65 0.74 -0.68
C LEU A 34 -2.87 0.02 -0.09
N LEU A 35 -3.74 0.73 0.62
CA LEU A 35 -4.95 0.14 1.19
C LEU A 35 -5.91 -0.35 0.11
N GLU A 36 -6.09 0.42 -0.96
CA GLU A 36 -6.92 0.02 -2.10
C GLU A 36 -6.32 -1.22 -2.77
N LYS A 37 -4.99 -1.30 -2.92
CA LYS A 37 -4.32 -2.46 -3.50
C LYS A 37 -4.66 -3.77 -2.77
N ILE A 38 -4.69 -3.77 -1.44
CA ILE A 38 -5.05 -4.96 -0.65
C ILE A 38 -6.50 -5.37 -0.92
N GLU A 39 -7.42 -4.39 -1.01
CA GLU A 39 -8.83 -4.66 -1.35
C GLU A 39 -8.98 -5.40 -2.69
N TRP A 40 -8.13 -5.10 -3.68
CA TRP A 40 -8.13 -5.78 -4.98
C TRP A 40 -7.36 -7.10 -5.02
N ASP A 41 -6.20 -7.19 -4.36
CA ASP A 41 -5.37 -8.42 -4.37
C ASP A 41 -6.06 -9.56 -3.62
N GLU A 42 -6.80 -9.24 -2.56
CA GLU A 42 -7.50 -10.22 -1.73
C GLU A 42 -8.92 -10.57 -2.24
N SER A 43 -9.31 -10.11 -3.43
CA SER A 43 -10.60 -10.44 -4.06
C SER A 43 -10.80 -11.95 -4.36
N GLU A 44 -9.80 -12.81 -4.12
CA GLU A 44 -9.90 -14.26 -4.29
C GLU A 44 -10.30 -15.06 -3.01
N TYR A 45 -10.36 -14.44 -1.82
CA TYR A 45 -10.75 -15.16 -0.59
C TYR A 45 -11.75 -14.38 0.30
N GLU A 46 -12.68 -15.10 0.95
CA GLU A 46 -13.68 -14.60 1.90
C GLU A 46 -13.06 -14.05 3.20
N TRP A 47 -12.22 -13.01 3.12
CA TRP A 47 -11.78 -12.27 4.30
C TRP A 47 -12.51 -10.93 4.36
N ASP A 48 -13.14 -10.66 5.50
CA ASP A 48 -13.80 -9.40 5.87
C ASP A 48 -12.77 -8.30 6.15
N TRP A 49 -11.75 -8.18 5.29
CA TRP A 49 -10.79 -7.10 5.42
C TRP A 49 -11.42 -5.82 4.87
N SER A 50 -11.50 -4.80 5.71
CA SER A 50 -11.93 -3.46 5.30
C SER A 50 -10.85 -2.46 5.67
N PRO A 51 -10.53 -1.48 4.81
CA PRO A 51 -9.63 -0.39 5.18
C PRO A 51 -10.14 0.43 6.39
N ASP A 52 -11.44 0.31 6.70
CA ASP A 52 -12.10 0.92 7.85
C ASP A 52 -11.99 0.07 9.15
N SER A 53 -11.67 -1.23 9.06
CA SER A 53 -11.52 -2.10 10.24
C SER A 53 -10.32 -1.69 11.11
N GLY A 54 -9.38 -0.93 10.53
CA GLY A 54 -8.23 -0.35 11.24
C GLY A 54 -7.12 -1.34 11.52
N ASP A 55 -7.20 -2.55 10.97
CA ASP A 55 -6.27 -3.65 11.23
C ASP A 55 -4.92 -3.50 10.49
N PHE A 56 -4.38 -2.29 10.36
CA PHE A 56 -3.22 -1.95 9.51
C PHE A 56 -1.96 -2.83 9.69
N GLU A 57 -1.84 -3.54 10.81
CA GLU A 57 -0.81 -4.56 11.04
C GLU A 57 -0.94 -5.76 10.07
N LEU A 58 -2.15 -6.18 9.71
CA LEU A 58 -2.36 -7.23 8.71
C LEU A 58 -1.96 -6.73 7.32
N ALA A 59 -2.29 -5.47 6.98
CA ALA A 59 -1.88 -4.85 5.73
C ALA A 59 -0.36 -4.81 5.60
N GLU A 60 0.33 -4.41 6.66
CA GLU A 60 1.79 -4.46 6.69
C GLU A 60 2.28 -5.90 6.53
N ARG A 61 1.69 -6.88 7.20
CA ARG A 61 2.05 -8.30 7.04
C ARG A 61 1.82 -8.82 5.62
N HIS A 62 0.75 -8.39 4.95
CA HIS A 62 0.46 -8.74 3.56
C HIS A 62 1.61 -8.27 2.66
N PHE A 63 1.98 -7.00 2.76
CA PHE A 63 3.09 -6.45 1.99
C PHE A 63 4.47 -6.96 2.39
N LEU A 64 4.67 -7.38 3.65
CA LEU A 64 5.91 -8.02 4.08
C LEU A 64 6.02 -9.48 3.61
N ALA A 65 4.90 -10.14 3.31
CA ALA A 65 4.90 -11.49 2.76
C ALA A 65 5.25 -11.51 1.26
N ASP A 66 5.03 -10.39 0.57
CA ASP A 66 5.34 -10.20 -0.84
C ASP A 66 6.66 -9.43 -1.04
N THR A 67 7.46 -9.90 -1.98
CA THR A 67 8.70 -9.22 -2.39
C THR A 67 8.48 -8.28 -3.57
N GLU A 68 7.26 -8.23 -4.09
CA GLU A 68 6.86 -7.46 -5.25
C GLU A 68 5.59 -6.69 -4.95
N LEU A 69 5.61 -5.38 -5.19
CA LEU A 69 4.48 -4.51 -4.95
C LEU A 69 4.13 -3.79 -6.24
N SER A 70 2.88 -3.96 -6.70
CA SER A 70 2.34 -3.21 -7.83
C SER A 70 1.19 -2.33 -7.36
N LEU A 71 1.41 -1.02 -7.35
CA LEU A 71 0.40 -0.01 -7.03
C LEU A 71 -0.33 0.43 -8.31
N ARG A 72 -0.76 -0.56 -9.08
CA ARG A 72 -1.59 -0.35 -10.25
C ARG A 72 -3.00 -0.03 -9.79
N ASP A 73 -3.49 1.12 -10.21
CA ASP A 73 -4.89 1.45 -10.04
C ASP A 73 -5.76 0.56 -10.93
N CYS A 74 -6.69 -0.16 -10.30
CA CYS A 74 -7.66 -1.02 -10.97
C CYS A 74 -8.88 -0.21 -11.47
N SER A 75 -9.03 1.05 -11.07
CA SER A 75 -10.15 1.94 -11.37
C SER A 75 -9.99 2.76 -12.67
N GLY A 76 -8.82 2.71 -13.32
CA GLY A 76 -8.48 3.45 -14.53
C GLY A 76 -7.82 4.82 -14.31
N TYR A 77 -7.45 5.17 -13.07
CA TYR A 77 -6.84 6.44 -12.66
C TYR A 77 -5.46 6.25 -12.04
N SER A 78 -4.40 6.81 -12.60
CA SER A 78 -3.09 6.80 -11.94
C SER A 78 -3.13 7.56 -10.60
N PHE A 79 -2.69 6.93 -9.49
CA PHE A 79 -2.60 7.59 -8.18
C PHE A 79 -1.62 8.77 -8.13
N GLN A 80 -0.73 8.92 -9.13
CA GLN A 80 0.29 9.97 -9.21
C GLN A 80 1.01 10.15 -7.86
N LEU A 81 1.63 9.06 -7.38
CA LEU A 81 2.30 9.05 -6.10
C LEU A 81 3.60 9.85 -6.19
N THR A 82 3.63 11.02 -5.56
CA THR A 82 4.82 11.88 -5.44
C THR A 82 5.59 11.64 -4.15
N ASP A 83 4.90 11.22 -3.08
CA ASP A 83 5.51 10.97 -1.77
C ASP A 83 5.57 9.47 -1.45
N LEU A 84 6.76 8.89 -1.58
CA LEU A 84 6.98 7.45 -1.39
C LEU A 84 7.47 7.10 0.03
N ARG A 85 7.50 8.06 0.96
CA ARG A 85 7.94 7.80 2.35
C ARG A 85 7.15 6.69 3.06
N PRO A 86 5.83 6.52 2.83
CA PRO A 86 5.07 5.42 3.42
C PRO A 86 5.56 4.02 3.02
N LEU A 87 6.31 3.92 1.92
CA LEU A 87 6.89 2.66 1.43
C LEU A 87 8.23 2.32 2.09
N ALA A 88 8.79 3.22 2.91
CA ALA A 88 10.12 3.04 3.50
C ALA A 88 10.21 1.81 4.43
N SER A 89 9.10 1.35 5.00
CA SER A 89 9.04 0.13 5.82
C SER A 89 9.34 -1.14 5.01
N PHE A 90 9.01 -1.14 3.73
CA PHE A 90 9.08 -2.31 2.86
C PHE A 90 10.47 -2.53 2.25
N THR A 91 11.48 -2.61 3.12
CA THR A 91 12.88 -2.83 2.73
C THR A 91 13.14 -4.19 2.07
N HIS A 92 12.19 -5.13 2.19
CA HIS A 92 12.23 -6.45 1.57
C HIS A 92 11.73 -6.47 0.12
N LEU A 93 11.14 -5.37 -0.37
CA LEU A 93 10.67 -5.29 -1.76
C LEU A 93 11.85 -5.26 -2.73
N THR A 94 11.80 -6.20 -3.68
CA THR A 94 12.75 -6.32 -4.78
C THR A 94 12.21 -5.70 -6.07
N SER A 95 10.88 -5.57 -6.17
CA SER A 95 10.19 -5.02 -7.33
C SER A 95 9.10 -4.06 -6.86
N LEU A 96 9.09 -2.85 -7.42
CA LEU A 96 8.07 -1.83 -7.18
C LEU A 96 7.56 -1.29 -8.51
N ASP A 97 6.30 -1.57 -8.81
CA ASP A 97 5.61 -1.11 -10.03
C ASP A 97 4.60 -0.03 -9.68
N LEU A 98 4.89 1.22 -10.08
CA LEU A 98 4.03 2.40 -9.90
C LEU A 98 3.38 2.85 -11.21
N ASN A 99 3.72 2.19 -12.32
CA ASN A 99 3.36 2.65 -13.65
C ASN A 99 2.08 1.94 -14.12
N GLY A 100 1.04 2.72 -14.38
CA GLY A 100 -0.24 2.25 -14.92
C GLY A 100 -0.18 1.78 -16.37
N ASP A 101 0.93 1.18 -16.81
CA ASP A 101 1.01 0.59 -18.14
C ASP A 101 0.33 -0.77 -18.09
N MET A 102 -0.87 -0.83 -18.66
CA MET A 102 -1.63 -2.07 -18.82
C MET A 102 -0.94 -2.97 -19.85
N LYS A 103 0.26 -3.46 -19.55
CA LYS A 103 0.63 -4.78 -20.04
C LYS A 103 -0.12 -5.77 -19.19
N ARG A 104 -1.18 -6.26 -19.80
CA ARG A 104 -1.92 -7.47 -19.47
C ARG A 104 -0.96 -8.67 -19.52
N SER A 105 -0.01 -8.70 -18.59
CA SER A 105 0.87 -9.83 -18.36
C SER A 105 0.11 -10.78 -17.45
N GLY A 106 -0.62 -11.71 -18.06
CA GLY A 106 -1.09 -12.88 -17.33
C GLY A 106 0.11 -13.71 -16.90
N ALA A 107 0.62 -13.48 -15.70
CA ALA A 107 1.54 -14.31 -14.93
C ALA A 107 1.67 -13.62 -13.55
N GLN A 108 1.50 -14.25 -12.39
CA GLN A 108 1.78 -15.64 -12.05
C GLN A 108 0.75 -16.16 -11.05
N ARG A 109 0.18 -17.34 -11.34
CA ARG A 109 -0.18 -18.27 -10.26
C ARG A 109 1.14 -18.64 -9.59
N THR A 110 1.44 -18.08 -8.43
CA THR A 110 2.47 -18.63 -7.55
C THR A 110 1.91 -19.93 -6.98
N VAL A 111 2.09 -21.02 -7.74
CA VAL A 111 2.04 -22.37 -7.18
C VAL A 111 3.22 -22.49 -6.23
N ARG A 112 2.96 -22.29 -4.94
CA ARG A 112 3.90 -22.68 -3.88
C ARG A 112 3.95 -24.21 -3.87
N HIS A 113 5.16 -24.74 -4.01
CA HIS A 113 5.48 -26.16 -4.13
C HIS A 113 5.35 -26.90 -2.80
#